data_AF-A0AB36ZH58-F1
#
_entry.id   AF-A0AB36ZH58-F1
#
_cell.length_a   1.000
_cell.length_b   1.000
_cell.length_c   1.000
_cell.angle_alpha   90.00
_cell.angle_beta   90.00
_cell.angle_gamma   90.00
#
_symmetry.space_group_name_H-M   'P 1'
#
loop_
_entity.id
_entity.type
_entity.pdbx_description
1 polymer ?
#
loop_
_entity_poly.entity_id
_entity_poly.type
_entity_poly.pdbx_seq_one_letter_code
_entity_poly.pdbx_strand_id
1 'polypeptide(L)'
;MTLAEALLERADLQKRIEALQSRIVANASYQEGEEPTEDPAELLADCTRALGELERLVTAINLTNATATTPTGEVLTAALARREALRARHSLLTRAADAAAGERGYRQLRSELRRLPALPVRELREQADAVARELRGLDADVQRTNWGVELQS
;
A
#
# COMPACT_ATOMS: atom_id res chain seq x y z
N MET A 1 11.31 3.32 19.82
CA MET A 1 11.18 2.98 18.38
C MET A 1 10.04 3.83 17.89
N THR A 2 10.31 4.67 16.92
CA THR A 2 9.29 5.53 16.32
C THR A 2 8.28 4.69 15.54
N LEU A 3 7.08 5.23 15.34
CA LEU A 3 6.07 4.62 14.48
C LEU A 3 6.59 4.42 13.05
N ALA A 4 7.41 5.34 12.53
CA ALA A 4 8.06 5.20 11.23
C ALA A 4 8.97 3.97 11.16
N GLU A 5 9.88 3.81 12.14
CA GLU A 5 10.76 2.64 12.25
C GLU A 5 9.96 1.34 12.34
N ALA A 6 8.88 1.33 13.12
CA ALA A 6 7.98 0.18 13.23
C ALA A 6 7.34 -0.18 11.88
N LEU A 7 6.93 0.81 11.08
CA LEU A 7 6.36 0.58 9.76
C LEU A 7 7.40 0.02 8.77
N LEU A 8 8.66 0.46 8.87
CA LEU A 8 9.79 -0.08 8.10
C LEU A 8 10.07 -1.53 8.49
N GLU A 9 10.20 -1.80 9.78
CA GLU A 9 10.45 -3.15 10.31
C GLU A 9 9.32 -4.11 9.92
N ARG A 10 8.06 -3.67 9.98
CA ARG A 10 6.92 -4.46 9.51
C ARG A 10 7.07 -4.84 8.04
N ALA A 11 7.44 -3.90 7.18
CA ALA A 11 7.59 -4.15 5.74
C ALA A 11 8.73 -5.14 5.47
N ASP A 12 9.86 -5.03 6.17
CA ASP A 12 10.99 -5.94 6.00
C ASP A 12 10.71 -7.33 6.57
N LEU A 13 9.99 -7.40 7.69
CA LEU A 13 9.55 -8.65 8.26
C LEU A 13 8.56 -9.39 7.35
N GLN A 14 7.63 -8.67 6.71
CA GLN A 14 6.73 -9.26 5.70
C GLN A 14 7.50 -9.86 4.51
N LYS A 15 8.49 -9.14 3.96
CA LYS A 15 9.36 -9.67 2.89
C LYS A 15 10.13 -10.91 3.35
N ARG A 16 10.65 -10.91 4.58
CA ARG A 16 11.35 -12.06 5.16
C ARG A 16 10.42 -13.27 5.27
N ILE A 17 9.19 -13.07 5.71
CA ILE A 17 8.18 -14.13 5.80
C ILE A 17 7.87 -14.69 4.41
N GLU A 18 7.67 -13.85 3.40
CA GLU A 18 7.44 -14.28 2.01
C GLU A 18 8.61 -15.12 1.46
N ALA A 19 9.85 -14.70 1.75
CA ALA A 19 11.05 -15.44 1.37
C ALA A 19 11.15 -16.80 2.09
N LEU A 20 10.86 -16.84 3.40
CA LEU A 20 10.83 -18.08 4.18
C LEU A 20 9.74 -19.03 3.67
N GLN A 21 8.54 -18.53 3.39
CA GLN A 21 7.44 -19.32 2.82
C GLN A 21 7.86 -19.96 1.49
N SER A 22 8.52 -19.19 0.61
CA SER A 22 9.01 -19.71 -0.68
C SER A 22 10.05 -20.82 -0.48
N ARG A 23 11.00 -20.64 0.46
CA ARG A 23 12.02 -21.65 0.78
C ARG A 23 11.43 -22.90 1.44
N ILE A 24 10.44 -22.75 2.31
CA ILE A 24 9.71 -23.87 2.92
C ILE A 24 9.05 -24.71 1.83
N VAL A 25 8.33 -24.08 0.90
CA VAL A 25 7.66 -24.80 -0.20
C VAL A 25 8.67 -25.54 -1.08
N ALA A 26 9.83 -24.93 -1.37
CA ALA A 26 10.88 -25.54 -2.17
C ALA A 26 11.55 -26.75 -1.48
N ASN A 27 11.56 -26.81 -0.15
CA ASN A 27 12.21 -27.87 0.63
C ASN A 27 11.20 -28.82 1.33
N ALA A 28 9.91 -28.67 1.08
CA ALA A 28 8.85 -29.43 1.75
C ALA A 28 8.82 -30.92 1.36
N SER A 29 9.36 -31.26 0.19
CA SER A 29 9.54 -32.64 -0.28
C SER A 29 10.78 -32.74 -1.16
N TYR A 30 11.35 -33.94 -1.26
CA TYR A 30 12.53 -34.25 -2.05
C TYR A 30 12.43 -35.68 -2.60
N GLN A 31 13.23 -36.02 -3.60
CA GLN A 31 13.19 -37.36 -4.21
C GLN A 31 13.91 -38.39 -3.33
N GLU A 32 13.54 -39.66 -3.47
CA GLU A 32 14.23 -40.74 -2.77
C GLU A 32 15.72 -40.77 -3.16
N GLY A 33 16.59 -40.76 -2.15
CA GLY A 33 18.05 -40.72 -2.35
C GLY A 33 18.66 -39.31 -2.48
N GLU A 34 17.84 -38.26 -2.41
CA GLU A 34 18.29 -36.86 -2.28
C GLU A 34 18.16 -36.38 -0.83
N GLU A 35 18.71 -35.19 -0.54
CA GLU A 35 18.46 -34.45 0.69
C GLU A 35 17.92 -33.05 0.34
N PRO A 36 17.03 -32.46 1.17
CA PRO A 36 16.64 -31.06 1.04
C PRO A 36 17.87 -30.15 1.01
N THR A 37 17.78 -29.06 0.25
CA THR A 37 18.87 -28.06 0.20
C THR A 37 18.99 -27.30 1.51
N GLU A 38 17.90 -27.20 2.27
CA GLU A 38 17.80 -26.52 3.56
C GLU A 38 16.92 -27.33 4.50
N ASP A 39 17.10 -27.20 5.81
CA ASP A 39 16.26 -27.89 6.80
C ASP A 39 14.84 -27.26 6.82
N PRO A 40 13.79 -27.97 6.35
CA PRO A 40 12.43 -27.42 6.33
C PRO A 40 11.84 -27.20 7.73
N ALA A 41 12.29 -27.92 8.75
CA ALA A 41 11.85 -27.74 10.12
C ALA A 41 12.43 -26.46 10.74
N GLU A 42 13.71 -26.18 10.50
CA GLU A 42 14.32 -24.90 10.91
C GLU A 42 13.68 -23.72 10.20
N LEU A 43 13.48 -23.82 8.87
CA LEU A 43 12.79 -22.79 8.09
C LEU A 43 11.39 -22.49 8.62
N LEU A 44 10.64 -23.54 8.98
CA LEU A 44 9.30 -23.41 9.56
C LEU A 44 9.36 -22.72 10.93
N ALA A 45 10.27 -23.13 11.81
CA ALA A 45 10.44 -22.52 13.13
C ALA A 45 10.80 -21.03 13.05
N ASP A 46 11.69 -20.66 12.13
CA ASP A 46 12.06 -19.28 11.87
C ASP A 46 10.90 -18.45 11.31
N CYS A 47 10.11 -19.03 10.40
CA CYS A 47 8.92 -18.38 9.86
C CYS A 47 7.86 -18.15 10.95
N THR A 48 7.62 -19.13 11.82
CA THR A 48 6.70 -18.98 12.96
C THR A 48 7.16 -17.89 13.92
N ARG A 49 8.47 -17.79 14.21
CA ARG A 49 9.01 -16.72 15.06
C ARG A 49 8.80 -15.34 14.42
N ALA A 50 9.09 -15.21 13.13
CA ALA A 50 8.87 -13.97 12.38
C ALA A 50 7.39 -13.57 12.33
N LEU A 51 6.46 -14.54 12.22
CA LEU A 51 5.02 -14.27 12.28
C LEU A 51 4.59 -13.73 13.65
N GLY A 52 5.12 -14.27 14.76
CA GLY A 52 4.86 -13.76 16.10
C GLY A 52 5.43 -12.35 16.34
N GLU A 53 6.59 -12.04 15.77
CA GLU A 53 7.14 -10.68 15.76
C GLU A 53 6.23 -9.72 14.98
N LEU A 54 5.73 -10.15 13.81
CA LEU A 54 4.84 -9.35 12.97
C LEU A 54 3.53 -9.04 13.69
N GLU A 55 2.94 -10.03 14.37
CA GLU A 55 1.71 -9.85 15.14
C GLU A 55 1.87 -8.78 16.23
N ARG A 56 2.94 -8.86 17.03
CA ARG A 56 3.24 -7.86 18.06
C ARG A 56 3.38 -6.46 17.46
N LEU A 57 4.14 -6.35 16.37
CA LEU A 57 4.42 -5.07 15.73
C LEU A 57 3.16 -4.44 15.12
N VAL A 58 2.33 -5.24 14.42
CA VAL A 58 1.05 -4.78 13.87
C VAL A 58 0.10 -4.31 14.97
N THR A 59 0.05 -5.02 16.09
CA THR A 59 -0.79 -4.66 17.24
C THR A 59 -0.37 -3.29 17.80
N ALA A 60 0.92 -3.12 18.08
CA ALA A 60 1.50 -1.88 18.59
C ALA A 60 1.27 -0.70 17.62
N ILE A 61 1.45 -0.92 16.31
CA ILE A 61 1.18 0.09 15.27
C ILE A 61 -0.29 0.52 15.30
N ASN A 62 -1.22 -0.42 15.37
CA ASN A 62 -2.64 -0.12 15.34
C ASN A 62 -3.10 0.67 16.58
N LEU A 63 -2.62 0.29 17.77
CA LEU A 63 -2.91 1.00 19.02
C LEU A 63 -2.33 2.43 19.00
N THR A 64 -1.11 2.58 18.49
CA THR A 64 -0.47 3.89 18.32
C THR A 64 -1.25 4.76 17.33
N ASN A 65 -1.65 4.21 16.17
CA ASN A 65 -2.46 4.93 15.18
C ASN A 65 -3.81 5.41 15.73
N ALA A 66 -4.43 4.61 16.61
CA ALA A 66 -5.73 4.92 17.20
C ALA A 66 -5.68 6.09 18.20
N THR A 67 -4.50 6.47 18.68
CA THR A 67 -4.31 7.49 19.72
C THR A 67 -3.44 8.66 19.29
N ALA A 68 -2.54 8.45 18.33
CA ALA A 68 -1.72 9.50 17.73
C ALA A 68 -2.58 10.52 16.99
N THR A 69 -2.20 11.80 17.09
CA THR A 69 -2.90 12.91 16.44
C THR A 69 -1.95 13.61 15.48
N THR A 70 -2.43 13.88 14.27
CA THR A 70 -1.70 14.63 13.25
C THR A 70 -1.54 16.11 13.63
N PRO A 71 -0.64 16.87 12.98
CA PRO A 71 -0.47 18.31 13.20
C PRO A 71 -1.74 19.15 13.03
N THR A 72 -2.75 18.63 12.32
CA THR A 72 -4.04 19.29 12.09
C THR A 72 -5.07 18.97 13.18
N GLY A 73 -4.74 18.13 14.16
CA GLY A 73 -5.65 17.70 15.23
C GLY A 73 -6.50 16.47 14.89
N GLU A 74 -6.33 15.87 13.72
CA GLU A 74 -7.03 14.65 13.31
C GLU A 74 -6.32 13.40 13.84
N VAL A 75 -7.07 12.43 14.39
CA VAL A 75 -6.52 11.12 14.80
C VAL A 75 -5.92 10.40 13.59
N LEU A 76 -4.74 9.81 13.76
CA LEU A 76 -3.99 9.22 12.65
C LEU A 76 -4.78 8.15 11.90
N THR A 77 -5.54 7.30 12.59
CA THR A 77 -6.45 6.33 11.93
C THR A 77 -7.47 7.02 10.99
N ALA A 78 -8.04 8.16 11.37
CA ALA A 78 -8.97 8.89 10.51
C ALA A 78 -8.25 9.53 9.31
N ALA A 79 -7.06 10.10 9.54
CA ALA A 79 -6.21 10.63 8.49
C ALA A 79 -5.82 9.57 7.45
N LEU A 80 -5.52 8.34 7.90
CA LEU A 80 -5.21 7.20 7.02
C LEU A 80 -6.42 6.81 6.16
N ALA A 81 -7.62 6.74 6.74
CA ALA A 81 -8.86 6.47 5.99
C ALA A 81 -9.15 7.58 4.97
N ARG A 82 -9.01 8.85 5.35
CA ARG A 82 -9.16 9.99 4.42
C ARG A 82 -8.15 9.91 3.27
N ARG A 83 -6.92 9.52 3.57
CA ARG A 83 -5.87 9.32 2.56
C ARG A 83 -6.26 8.23 1.55
N GLU A 84 -6.78 7.11 2.01
CA GLU A 84 -7.27 6.04 1.13
C GLU A 84 -8.41 6.52 0.23
N ALA A 85 -9.37 7.25 0.79
CA ALA A 85 -10.47 7.85 0.02
C ALA A 85 -9.97 8.86 -1.02
N LEU A 86 -9.00 9.72 -0.68
CA LEU A 86 -8.39 10.67 -1.61
C LEU A 86 -7.62 9.97 -2.73
N ARG A 87 -6.88 8.90 -2.43
CA ARG A 87 -6.21 8.07 -3.45
C ARG A 87 -7.21 7.43 -4.41
N ALA A 88 -8.27 6.85 -3.89
CA ALA A 88 -9.34 6.25 -4.70
C ALA A 88 -10.04 7.31 -5.57
N ARG A 89 -10.35 8.48 -5.01
CA ARG A 89 -10.98 9.61 -5.73
C ARG A 89 -10.08 10.13 -6.85
N HIS A 90 -8.78 10.32 -6.57
CA HIS A 90 -7.81 10.73 -7.58
C HIS A 90 -7.74 9.73 -8.74
N SER A 91 -7.66 8.43 -8.42
CA SER A 91 -7.66 7.35 -9.40
C SER A 91 -8.92 7.35 -10.26
N LEU A 92 -10.09 7.49 -9.65
CA LEU A 92 -11.37 7.58 -10.34
C LEU A 92 -11.41 8.75 -11.33
N LEU A 93 -11.07 9.96 -10.87
CA LEU A 93 -11.10 11.17 -11.70
C LEU A 93 -10.12 11.08 -12.87
N THR A 94 -8.91 10.57 -12.61
CA THR A 94 -7.88 10.38 -13.64
C THR A 94 -8.34 9.39 -14.70
N ARG A 95 -8.82 8.21 -14.29
CA ARG A 95 -9.31 7.17 -15.21
C ARG A 95 -10.53 7.63 -16.00
N ALA A 96 -11.45 8.37 -15.37
CA ALA A 96 -12.60 8.93 -16.06
C ALA A 96 -12.18 9.98 -17.11
N ALA A 97 -11.22 10.84 -16.79
CA ALA A 97 -10.69 11.81 -17.72
C ALA A 97 -9.93 11.16 -18.89
N ASP A 98 -9.16 10.10 -18.63
CA ASP A 98 -8.47 9.32 -19.66
C ASP A 98 -9.48 8.63 -20.60
N ALA A 99 -10.49 7.97 -20.04
CA ALA A 99 -11.53 7.30 -20.81
C ALA A 99 -12.36 8.29 -21.65
N ALA A 100 -12.71 9.45 -21.09
CA ALA A 100 -13.45 10.48 -21.79
C ALA A 100 -12.62 11.18 -22.88
N ALA A 101 -11.30 11.31 -22.70
CA ALA A 101 -10.41 11.85 -23.73
C ALA A 101 -10.29 10.94 -24.97
N GLY A 102 -10.58 9.64 -24.81
CA GLY A 102 -10.47 8.63 -25.84
C GLY A 102 -9.01 8.23 -26.14
N GLU A 103 -8.82 7.06 -26.74
CA GLU A 103 -7.51 6.66 -27.26
C GLU A 103 -7.11 7.54 -28.44
N ARG A 104 -5.90 8.10 -28.40
CA ARG A 104 -5.26 8.77 -29.55
C ARG A 104 -4.80 7.78 -30.63
N GLY A 105 -5.52 6.67 -30.80
CA GLY A 105 -5.19 5.57 -31.72
C GLY A 105 -5.60 5.90 -33.15
N TYR A 106 -4.73 5.55 -34.09
CA TYR A 106 -4.84 5.81 -35.53
C TYR A 106 -6.23 5.50 -36.11
N ARG A 107 -6.85 6.53 -36.70
CA ARG A 107 -8.04 6.42 -37.56
C ARG A 107 -7.70 5.49 -38.74
N GLN A 108 -8.14 4.23 -38.71
CA GLN A 108 -7.89 3.30 -39.83
C GLN A 108 -9.01 3.28 -40.89
N LEU A 109 -10.24 3.72 -40.61
CA LEU A 109 -11.33 3.62 -41.61
C LEU A 109 -12.27 4.83 -41.61
N ARG A 110 -12.68 5.27 -42.83
CA ARG A 110 -13.58 6.41 -43.08
C ARG A 110 -15.04 6.17 -42.61
N SER A 111 -15.36 4.99 -42.08
CA SER A 111 -16.72 4.53 -41.75
C SER A 111 -17.02 4.34 -40.24
N GLU A 112 -16.11 4.69 -39.34
CA GLU A 112 -16.39 4.56 -37.90
C GLU A 112 -17.22 5.74 -37.36
N LEU A 113 -18.28 5.41 -36.60
CA LEU A 113 -19.10 6.39 -35.88
C LEU A 113 -18.25 7.15 -34.87
N ARG A 114 -18.43 8.48 -34.80
CA ARG A 114 -17.69 9.35 -33.88
C ARG A 114 -17.99 8.98 -32.43
N ARG A 115 -16.95 8.68 -31.63
CA ARG A 115 -17.06 8.66 -30.17
C ARG A 115 -17.06 10.10 -29.65
N LEU A 116 -18.07 10.43 -28.85
CA LEU A 116 -18.18 11.72 -28.16
C LEU A 116 -17.94 11.51 -26.66
N PRO A 117 -17.22 12.42 -25.98
CA PRO A 117 -17.04 12.34 -24.54
C PRO A 117 -18.37 12.54 -23.83
N ALA A 118 -18.70 11.65 -22.89
CA ALA A 118 -19.87 11.81 -22.02
C ALA A 118 -19.57 12.66 -20.76
N LEU A 119 -18.30 12.98 -20.50
CA LEU A 119 -17.85 13.71 -19.32
C LEU A 119 -16.91 14.87 -19.71
N PRO A 120 -16.93 15.98 -18.97
CA PRO A 120 -16.07 17.14 -19.23
C PRO A 120 -14.62 16.83 -18.81
N VAL A 121 -13.78 16.45 -19.78
CA VAL A 121 -12.37 16.06 -19.53
C VAL A 121 -11.61 17.13 -18.75
N ARG A 122 -11.76 18.41 -19.10
CA ARG A 122 -11.05 19.51 -18.44
C ARG A 122 -11.39 19.60 -16.95
N GLU A 123 -12.68 19.59 -16.61
CA GLU A 123 -13.14 19.68 -15.22
C GLU A 123 -12.68 18.47 -14.39
N LEU A 124 -12.71 17.27 -14.98
CA LEU A 124 -12.21 16.07 -14.31
C LEU A 124 -10.71 16.18 -13.99
N ARG A 125 -9.90 16.75 -14.89
CA ARG A 125 -8.47 16.99 -14.65
C ARG A 125 -8.25 18.03 -13.55
N GLU A 126 -8.98 19.14 -13.58
CA GLU A 126 -8.89 20.17 -12.54
C GLU A 126 -9.24 19.60 -11.15
N GLN A 127 -10.29 18.76 -11.07
CA GLN A 127 -10.65 18.06 -9.84
C GLN A 127 -9.57 17.05 -9.41
N ALA A 128 -8.99 16.29 -10.35
CA ALA A 128 -7.91 15.36 -10.04
C ALA A 128 -6.69 16.10 -9.47
N ASP A 129 -6.29 17.22 -10.07
CA ASP A 129 -5.17 18.05 -9.61
C ASP A 129 -5.40 18.62 -8.21
N ALA A 130 -6.64 19.04 -7.91
CA ALA A 130 -7.02 19.51 -6.59
C ALA A 130 -6.91 18.39 -5.54
N VAL A 131 -7.46 17.20 -5.83
CA VAL A 131 -7.35 16.02 -4.95
C VAL A 131 -5.90 15.60 -4.75
N ALA A 132 -5.07 15.64 -5.81
CA ALA A 132 -3.65 15.33 -5.72
C ALA A 132 -2.90 16.30 -4.79
N ARG A 133 -3.25 17.59 -4.81
CA ARG A 133 -2.67 18.59 -3.92
C ARG A 133 -3.04 18.33 -2.46
N GLU A 134 -4.32 18.05 -2.19
CA GLU A 134 -4.80 17.70 -0.86
C GLU A 134 -4.11 16.43 -0.33
N LEU A 135 -4.01 15.40 -1.16
CA LEU A 135 -3.37 14.14 -0.83
C LEU A 135 -1.89 14.33 -0.42
N ARG A 136 -1.13 15.17 -1.15
CA ARG A 136 0.27 15.46 -0.80
C ARG A 136 0.41 16.15 0.55
N GLY A 137 -0.50 17.06 0.89
CA GLY A 137 -0.52 17.72 2.20
C GLY A 137 -0.76 16.72 3.32
N LEU A 138 -1.79 15.89 3.16
CA LEU A 138 -2.14 14.84 4.12
C LEU A 138 -1.01 13.82 4.28
N ASP A 139 -0.37 13.39 3.19
CA ASP A 139 0.78 12.48 3.24
C ASP A 139 1.95 13.09 4.01
N ALA A 140 2.23 14.39 3.84
CA ALA A 140 3.27 15.07 4.60
C ALA A 140 2.98 15.10 6.10
N ASP A 141 1.73 15.37 6.50
CA ASP A 141 1.32 15.38 7.90
C ASP A 141 1.35 13.98 8.53
N VAL A 142 0.93 12.96 7.79
CA VAL A 142 1.05 11.55 8.22
C VAL A 142 2.52 11.18 8.43
N GLN A 143 3.40 11.51 7.48
CA GLN A 143 4.83 11.19 7.62
C GLN A 143 5.47 11.93 8.80
N ARG A 144 5.15 13.22 8.99
CA ARG A 144 5.61 13.98 10.16
C ARG A 144 5.18 13.30 11.46
N THR A 145 3.94 12.81 11.52
CA THR A 145 3.41 12.10 12.68
C THR A 145 4.14 10.79 12.92
N ASN A 146 4.36 9.99 11.87
CA ASN A 146 5.07 8.71 11.98
C ASN A 146 6.48 8.86 12.57
N TRP A 147 7.20 9.92 12.19
CA TRP A 147 8.54 10.19 12.72
C TRP A 147 8.55 10.87 14.10
N GLY A 148 7.42 11.46 14.50
CA GLY A 148 7.31 12.23 15.75
C GLY A 148 6.66 11.49 16.92
N VAL A 149 6.17 10.26 16.69
CA VAL A 149 5.44 9.48 17.70
C VAL A 149 6.22 8.19 18.02
N GLU A 150 6.43 7.94 19.30
CA GLU A 150 6.97 6.66 19.78
C GLU A 150 5.89 5.58 19.73
N LEU A 151 6.29 4.38 19.33
CA LEU A 151 5.42 3.22 19.29
C LEU A 151 5.01 2.81 20.71
N GLN A 152 3.73 2.51 20.88
CA GLN A 152 3.22 1.93 22.12
C GLN A 152 3.76 0.50 22.31
N SER A 153 4.19 0.20 23.53
CA SER A 153 4.69 -1.12 23.97
C SER A 153 3.57 -2.09 24.26
#